data_AF-A0A957VK04-F1
#
_entry.id   AF-A0A957VK04-F1
#
_cell.length_a   1.000
_cell.length_b   1.000
_cell.length_c   1.000
_cell.angle_alpha   90.00
_cell.angle_beta   90.00
_cell.angle_gamma   90.00
#
_symmetry.space_group_name_H-M   'P 1'
#
loop_
_entity.id
_entity.type
_entity.pdbx_description
1 polymer ?
#
loop_
_entity_poly.entity_id
_entity_poly.type
_entity_poly.pdbx_seq_one_letter_code
_entity_poly.pdbx_strand_id
1 'polypeptide(L)'
;MHWSFLLILVYGAFIFSQRAGSLVIGALYGVLVMLLLFLCVTLHEFGHAVVARHYHIKVPSITLLPIGGVANLERMPDRPSQELAIAIAGPLVNIVIALLLLPVAAFSIGGLGFGGGLPTPRMLASNMMTPGFTNLIIYLLSTNILLVIFNLLPAFPMDGGRVLRALLAMAMPYVRATRIAVYVGRIMALIFAVVGIAGGGIFLLLIAFFVYVGGSAELENVTNRSVLRNIDVGRALRPQQMTLFTSDRLNRAVTLLMTSHQSVYAV
;
A
#
# COMPACT_ATOMS: atom_id res chain seq x y z
N MET A 1 -9.51 5.67 10.84
CA MET A 1 -10.39 5.57 9.66
C MET A 1 -10.55 6.96 9.07
N HIS A 2 -10.21 7.15 7.79
CA HIS A 2 -10.40 8.44 7.13
C HIS A 2 -11.88 8.63 6.75
N TRP A 3 -12.39 9.87 6.73
CA TRP A 3 -13.82 10.15 6.45
C TRP A 3 -14.29 9.59 5.09
N SER A 4 -13.36 9.48 4.14
CA SER A 4 -13.57 8.94 2.80
C SER A 4 -14.02 7.47 2.80
N PHE A 5 -13.86 6.76 3.91
CA PHE A 5 -14.38 5.41 4.09
C PHE A 5 -15.92 5.36 4.02
N LEU A 6 -16.60 6.39 4.56
CA LEU A 6 -18.06 6.48 4.53
C LEU A 6 -18.59 6.65 3.11
N LEU A 7 -17.89 7.42 2.27
CA LEU A 7 -18.25 7.61 0.86
C LEU A 7 -18.23 6.31 0.07
N ILE A 8 -17.27 5.43 0.36
CA ILE A 8 -17.13 4.14 -0.32
C ILE A 8 -18.22 3.17 0.10
N LEU A 9 -18.62 3.18 1.37
CA LEU A 9 -19.76 2.40 1.86
C LEU A 9 -21.07 2.84 1.19
N VAL A 10 -21.30 4.15 1.09
CA VAL A 10 -22.47 4.71 0.40
C VAL A 10 -22.46 4.37 -1.10
N TYR A 11 -21.29 4.45 -1.75
CA TYR A 11 -21.14 4.08 -3.15
C TYR A 11 -21.41 2.59 -3.40
N GLY A 12 -20.87 1.71 -2.55
CA GLY A 12 -21.15 0.27 -2.61
C GLY A 12 -22.64 -0.03 -2.41
N ALA A 13 -23.27 0.57 -1.40
CA ALA A 13 -24.71 0.45 -1.18
C ALA A 13 -25.50 0.89 -2.43
N PHE A 14 -25.13 2.01 -3.04
CA PHE A 14 -25.79 2.54 -4.22
C PHE A 14 -25.66 1.62 -5.45
N ILE A 15 -24.46 1.13 -5.76
CA ILE A 15 -24.25 0.23 -6.92
C ILE A 15 -25.04 -1.08 -6.78
N PHE A 16 -25.00 -1.70 -5.61
CA PHE A 16 -25.69 -2.97 -5.39
C PHE A 16 -27.21 -2.79 -5.25
N SER A 17 -27.67 -1.66 -4.73
CA SER A 17 -29.11 -1.34 -4.65
C SER A 17 -29.77 -1.21 -6.02
N GLN A 18 -29.07 -0.64 -7.02
CA GLN A 18 -29.61 -0.47 -8.38
C GLN A 18 -29.68 -1.76 -9.18
N ARG A 19 -28.93 -2.79 -8.78
CA ARG A 19 -28.80 -4.05 -9.53
C ARG A 19 -29.51 -5.22 -8.86
N ALA A 20 -29.92 -5.07 -7.60
CA ALA A 20 -30.75 -6.03 -6.90
C ALA A 20 -32.24 -5.81 -7.21
N GLY A 21 -33.05 -6.88 -7.14
CA GLY A 21 -34.50 -6.78 -7.27
C GLY A 21 -35.19 -6.01 -6.14
N SER A 22 -34.48 -5.76 -5.03
CA SER A 22 -34.93 -4.94 -3.90
C SER A 22 -33.84 -3.96 -3.50
N LEU A 23 -34.20 -2.67 -3.41
CA LEU A 23 -33.30 -1.57 -3.09
C LEU A 23 -32.62 -1.78 -1.72
N VAL A 24 -33.39 -2.24 -0.73
CA VAL A 24 -32.91 -2.41 0.66
C VAL A 24 -31.97 -3.60 0.77
N ILE A 25 -32.32 -4.74 0.16
CA ILE A 25 -31.50 -5.96 0.20
C ILE A 25 -30.17 -5.73 -0.54
N GLY A 26 -30.22 -5.07 -1.70
CA GLY A 26 -29.03 -4.71 -2.45
C GLY A 26 -28.11 -3.75 -1.68
N ALA A 27 -28.68 -2.73 -1.02
CA ALA A 27 -27.90 -1.79 -0.22
C ALA A 27 -27.18 -2.49 0.96
N LEU A 28 -27.91 -3.32 1.73
CA LEU A 28 -27.33 -4.08 2.84
C LEU A 28 -26.24 -5.05 2.39
N TYR A 29 -26.48 -5.76 1.28
CA TYR A 29 -25.48 -6.65 0.68
C TYR A 29 -24.24 -5.88 0.23
N GLY A 30 -24.40 -4.72 -0.43
CA GLY A 30 -23.30 -3.86 -0.84
C GLY A 30 -22.46 -3.39 0.35
N VAL A 31 -23.10 -2.95 1.44
CA VAL A 31 -22.40 -2.57 2.68
C VAL A 31 -21.59 -3.74 3.22
N LEU A 32 -22.19 -4.93 3.31
CA LEU A 32 -21.52 -6.14 3.79
C LEU A 32 -20.29 -6.49 2.92
N VAL A 33 -20.45 -6.48 1.59
CA VAL A 33 -19.36 -6.74 0.63
C VAL A 33 -18.21 -5.76 0.84
N MET A 34 -18.51 -4.46 0.95
CA MET A 34 -17.47 -3.45 1.14
C MET A 34 -16.74 -3.62 2.48
N LEU A 35 -17.47 -3.89 3.57
CA LEU A 35 -16.86 -4.16 4.88
C LEU A 35 -15.91 -5.36 4.83
N LEU A 36 -16.32 -6.45 4.17
CA LEU A 36 -15.48 -7.65 4.03
C LEU A 36 -14.28 -7.42 3.11
N LEU A 37 -14.43 -6.63 2.04
CA LEU A 37 -13.31 -6.23 1.18
C LEU A 37 -12.28 -5.43 1.98
N PHE A 38 -12.72 -4.46 2.77
CA PHE A 38 -11.83 -3.69 3.64
C PHE A 38 -11.19 -4.55 4.72
N LEU A 39 -11.90 -5.54 5.26
CA LEU A 39 -11.33 -6.52 6.18
C LEU A 39 -10.18 -7.28 5.50
N CYS A 40 -10.36 -7.76 4.27
CA CYS A 40 -9.28 -8.41 3.50
C CYS A 40 -8.07 -7.48 3.31
N VAL A 41 -8.29 -6.22 2.90
CA VAL A 41 -7.20 -5.23 2.77
C VAL A 41 -6.54 -4.95 4.12
N THR A 42 -7.29 -4.91 5.21
CA THR A 42 -6.74 -4.72 6.55
C THR A 42 -5.88 -5.91 6.98
N LEU A 43 -6.33 -7.14 6.70
CA LEU A 43 -5.57 -8.36 6.97
C LEU A 43 -4.29 -8.42 6.13
N HIS A 44 -4.34 -7.97 4.88
CA HIS A 44 -3.18 -7.80 4.02
C HIS A 44 -2.13 -6.87 4.65
N GLU A 45 -2.52 -5.65 5.03
CA GLU A 45 -1.63 -4.70 5.71
C GLU A 45 -1.12 -5.23 7.05
N PHE A 46 -1.97 -5.97 7.77
CA PHE A 46 -1.58 -6.62 9.01
C PHE A 46 -0.49 -7.67 8.79
N GLY A 47 -0.53 -8.39 7.66
CA GLY A 47 0.55 -9.31 7.24
C GLY A 47 1.90 -8.61 7.17
N HIS A 48 1.97 -7.46 6.51
CA HIS A 48 3.18 -6.64 6.48
C HIS A 48 3.61 -6.21 7.89
N ALA A 49 2.66 -5.75 8.71
CA ALA A 49 2.94 -5.24 10.04
C ALA A 49 3.48 -6.32 11.00
N VAL A 50 2.94 -7.55 10.93
CA VAL A 50 3.38 -8.68 11.74
C VAL A 50 4.82 -9.04 11.41
N VAL A 51 5.16 -9.17 10.12
CA VAL A 51 6.53 -9.51 9.70
C VAL A 51 7.50 -8.36 9.97
N ALA A 52 7.08 -7.11 9.79
CA ALA A 52 7.90 -5.95 10.17
C ALA A 52 8.22 -5.93 11.67
N ARG A 53 7.23 -6.25 12.52
CA ARG A 53 7.41 -6.34 13.97
C ARG A 53 8.35 -7.47 14.38
N HIS A 54 8.33 -8.59 13.65
CA HIS A 54 9.28 -9.69 13.86
C HIS A 54 10.74 -9.23 13.66
N TYR A 55 10.98 -8.29 12.74
CA TYR A 55 12.29 -7.66 12.54
C TYR A 55 12.54 -6.40 13.39
N HIS A 56 11.78 -6.21 14.47
CA HIS A 56 11.89 -5.07 15.39
C HIS A 56 11.70 -3.69 14.73
N ILE A 57 10.88 -3.61 13.67
CA ILE A 57 10.48 -2.36 13.06
C ILE A 57 9.10 -1.98 13.61
N LYS A 58 8.98 -0.78 14.21
CA LYS A 58 7.69 -0.33 14.74
C LYS A 58 6.75 0.07 13.60
N VAL A 59 5.48 -0.23 13.78
CA VAL A 59 4.39 0.11 12.86
C VAL A 59 3.38 0.96 13.63
N PRO A 60 3.60 2.29 13.74
CA PRO A 60 2.77 3.17 14.56
C PRO A 60 1.30 3.23 14.16
N SER A 61 0.96 3.06 12.88
CA SER A 61 -0.43 3.13 12.43
C SER A 61 -0.64 2.41 11.10
N ILE A 62 -1.82 1.79 10.93
CA ILE A 62 -2.32 1.32 9.63
C ILE A 62 -3.49 2.23 9.23
N THR A 63 -3.32 2.98 8.15
CA THR A 63 -4.34 3.92 7.66
C THR A 63 -5.02 3.34 6.43
N LEU A 64 -6.34 3.23 6.48
CA LEU A 64 -7.15 2.78 5.33
C LEU A 64 -7.61 3.99 4.52
N LEU A 65 -7.22 4.01 3.25
CA LEU A 65 -7.57 4.99 2.24
C LEU A 65 -8.51 4.37 1.19
N PRO A 66 -9.18 5.20 0.36
CA PRO A 66 -10.03 4.68 -0.72
C PRO A 66 -9.31 3.84 -1.76
N ILE A 67 -8.02 4.07 -1.92
CA ILE A 67 -7.18 3.45 -2.94
C ILE A 67 -6.48 2.19 -2.39
N GLY A 68 -6.55 1.95 -1.06
CA GLY A 68 -5.92 0.80 -0.40
C GLY A 68 -5.60 1.07 1.07
N GLY A 69 -4.89 0.14 1.71
CA GLY A 69 -4.30 0.34 3.03
C GLY A 69 -2.88 0.89 2.92
N VAL A 70 -2.45 1.67 3.90
CA VAL A 70 -1.05 2.08 4.04
C VAL A 70 -0.60 1.82 5.47
N ALA A 71 0.25 0.81 5.65
CA ALA A 71 1.00 0.62 6.89
C ALA A 71 2.17 1.64 6.97
N ASN A 72 2.14 2.50 8.00
CA ASN A 72 3.25 3.41 8.27
C ASN A 72 4.34 2.66 9.06
N LEU A 73 5.48 2.40 8.43
CA LEU A 73 6.66 1.85 9.09
C LEU A 73 7.54 2.98 9.63
N GLU A 74 8.07 2.84 10.85
CA GLU A 74 9.00 3.82 11.47
C GLU A 74 10.28 4.01 10.64
N ARG A 75 10.77 2.92 10.03
CA ARG A 75 11.92 2.92 9.12
C ARG A 75 11.83 1.80 8.10
N MET A 76 12.54 1.95 6.98
CA MET A 76 12.75 0.84 6.05
C MET A 76 13.81 -0.13 6.61
N PRO A 77 13.74 -1.43 6.31
CA PRO A 77 14.72 -2.41 6.75
C PRO A 77 16.10 -2.17 6.12
N ASP A 78 17.18 -2.41 6.86
CA ASP A 78 18.54 -2.25 6.35
C ASP A 78 18.96 -3.41 5.44
N ARG A 79 18.40 -4.61 5.66
CA ARG A 79 18.72 -5.82 4.88
C ARG A 79 17.67 -6.06 3.80
N PRO A 80 18.07 -6.24 2.52
CA PRO A 80 17.13 -6.52 1.44
C PRO A 80 16.26 -7.77 1.67
N SER A 81 16.79 -8.80 2.33
CA SER A 81 16.02 -10.00 2.67
C SER A 81 14.86 -9.73 3.63
N GLN A 82 15.00 -8.77 4.54
CA GLN A 82 13.92 -8.36 5.45
C GLN A 82 12.85 -7.58 4.68
N GLU A 83 13.24 -6.69 3.77
CA GLU A 83 12.30 -5.99 2.88
C GLU A 83 11.50 -6.99 2.03
N LEU A 84 12.16 -7.99 1.47
CA LEU A 84 11.50 -9.06 0.70
C LEU A 84 10.47 -9.81 1.54
N ALA A 85 10.86 -10.26 2.73
CA ALA A 85 9.97 -10.99 3.64
C ALA A 85 8.74 -10.15 4.03
N ILE A 86 8.94 -8.86 4.33
CA ILE A 86 7.84 -7.95 4.65
C ILE A 86 6.94 -7.75 3.42
N ALA A 87 7.50 -7.47 2.24
CA ALA A 87 6.72 -7.20 1.03
C ALA A 87 5.89 -8.40 0.57
N ILE A 88 6.37 -9.63 0.76
CA ILE A 88 5.62 -10.84 0.41
C ILE A 88 4.55 -11.19 1.47
N ALA A 89 4.70 -10.72 2.71
CA ALA A 89 3.80 -11.07 3.81
C ALA A 89 2.32 -10.69 3.54
N GLY A 90 2.07 -9.49 3.02
CA GLY A 90 0.71 -9.06 2.68
C GLY A 90 0.07 -9.94 1.61
N PRO A 91 0.69 -10.12 0.43
CA PRO A 91 0.17 -11.02 -0.61
C PRO A 91 -0.05 -12.46 -0.11
N LEU A 92 0.83 -12.98 0.75
CA LEU A 92 0.64 -14.30 1.36
C LEU A 92 -0.63 -14.39 2.20
N VAL A 93 -0.98 -13.35 2.96
CA VAL A 93 -2.25 -13.33 3.70
C VAL A 93 -3.44 -13.47 2.76
N ASN A 94 -3.45 -12.75 1.63
CA ASN A 94 -4.53 -12.85 0.65
C ASN A 94 -4.57 -14.23 -0.04
N ILE A 95 -3.41 -14.85 -0.29
CA ILE A 95 -3.33 -16.23 -0.80
C ILE A 95 -3.94 -17.21 0.20
N VAL A 96 -3.62 -17.08 1.50
CA VAL A 96 -4.20 -17.92 2.55
C VAL A 96 -5.71 -17.74 2.63
N ILE A 97 -6.20 -16.50 2.59
CA ILE A 97 -7.64 -16.20 2.57
C ILE A 97 -8.30 -16.85 1.33
N ALA A 98 -7.71 -16.70 0.15
CA ALA A 98 -8.23 -17.30 -1.08
C ALA A 98 -8.27 -18.84 -1.00
N LEU A 99 -7.22 -19.46 -0.44
CA LEU A 99 -7.15 -20.91 -0.26
C LEU A 99 -8.23 -21.43 0.70
N LEU A 100 -8.53 -20.68 1.77
CA LEU A 100 -9.59 -21.01 2.72
C LEU A 100 -11.00 -20.82 2.11
N LEU A 101 -11.18 -19.83 1.25
CA LEU A 101 -12.46 -19.57 0.58
C LEU A 101 -12.76 -20.53 -0.57
N LEU A 102 -11.73 -21.10 -1.21
CA LEU A 102 -11.87 -22.00 -2.35
C LEU A 102 -12.74 -23.26 -2.07
N PRO A 103 -12.53 -24.04 -0.99
CA PRO A 103 -13.38 -25.19 -0.70
C PRO A 103 -14.82 -24.77 -0.35
N VAL A 104 -14.99 -23.63 0.33
CA VAL A 104 -16.32 -23.08 0.66
C VAL A 104 -17.05 -22.67 -0.63
N ALA A 105 -16.34 -22.06 -1.58
CA ALA A 105 -16.88 -21.71 -2.89
C ALA A 105 -17.29 -22.97 -3.68
N ALA A 106 -16.42 -23.99 -3.72
CA ALA A 106 -16.68 -25.24 -4.41
C ALA A 106 -17.91 -25.97 -3.83
N PHE A 107 -18.03 -26.01 -2.49
CA PHE A 107 -19.19 -26.56 -1.80
C PHE A 107 -20.47 -25.77 -2.09
N SER A 108 -20.38 -24.43 -2.08
CA SER A 108 -21.53 -23.54 -2.32
C SER A 108 -22.07 -23.60 -3.76
N ILE A 109 -21.23 -24.01 -4.72
CA ILE A 109 -21.60 -24.17 -6.15
C ILE A 109 -22.09 -25.59 -6.43
N GLY A 110 -21.46 -26.62 -5.84
CA GLY A 110 -21.72 -28.03 -6.13
C GLY A 110 -22.74 -28.75 -5.23
N GLY A 111 -23.11 -28.17 -4.08
CA GLY A 111 -23.86 -28.88 -3.04
C GLY A 111 -23.04 -30.00 -2.38
N LEU A 112 -23.70 -30.88 -1.61
CA LEU A 112 -23.10 -32.01 -0.87
C LEU A 112 -22.38 -33.07 -1.75
N GLY A 113 -22.39 -32.91 -3.08
CA GLY A 113 -21.66 -33.77 -3.99
C GLY A 113 -20.24 -33.25 -4.24
N PHE A 114 -19.23 -34.11 -4.11
CA PHE A 114 -17.84 -33.89 -4.56
C PHE A 114 -17.71 -33.76 -6.10
N GLY A 115 -18.68 -33.15 -6.77
CA GLY A 115 -18.73 -32.90 -8.22
C GLY A 115 -18.90 -31.43 -8.60
N GLY A 116 -18.94 -30.52 -7.61
CA GLY A 116 -18.91 -29.08 -7.86
C GLY A 116 -17.61 -28.68 -8.53
N GLY A 117 -17.66 -28.47 -9.85
CA GLY A 117 -16.50 -28.02 -10.62
C GLY A 117 -15.89 -26.73 -10.06
N LEU A 118 -14.60 -26.51 -10.33
CA LEU A 118 -13.94 -25.26 -9.98
C LEU A 118 -14.75 -24.06 -10.52
N PRO A 119 -14.86 -22.96 -9.76
CA PRO A 119 -15.57 -21.77 -10.22
C PRO A 119 -15.01 -21.32 -11.57
N THR A 120 -15.84 -21.43 -12.62
CA THR A 120 -15.40 -21.08 -13.98
C THR A 120 -15.20 -19.55 -14.09
N PRO A 121 -14.25 -19.08 -14.92
CA PRO A 121 -14.01 -17.65 -15.15
C PRO A 121 -15.28 -16.86 -15.53
N ARG A 122 -16.21 -17.52 -16.23
CA ARG A 122 -17.50 -16.92 -16.61
C ARG A 122 -18.44 -16.72 -15.41
N MET A 123 -18.45 -17.66 -14.45
CA MET A 123 -19.24 -17.53 -13.21
C MET A 123 -18.63 -16.51 -12.25
N LEU A 124 -17.30 -16.37 -12.24
CA LEU A 124 -16.60 -15.32 -11.51
C LEU A 124 -17.01 -13.92 -12.02
N ALA A 125 -17.20 -13.77 -13.34
CA ALA A 125 -17.62 -12.51 -13.97
C ALA A 125 -19.14 -12.22 -13.87
N SER A 126 -20.00 -13.23 -14.01
CA SER A 126 -21.46 -13.02 -14.10
C SER A 126 -22.17 -12.86 -12.75
N ASN A 127 -21.57 -13.32 -11.65
CA ASN A 127 -22.23 -13.38 -10.33
C ASN A 127 -21.86 -12.22 -9.39
N MET A 128 -21.06 -11.25 -9.84
CA MET A 128 -20.57 -10.16 -8.98
C MET A 128 -21.67 -9.21 -8.47
N MET A 129 -22.91 -9.29 -8.99
CA MET A 129 -23.93 -8.26 -8.81
C MET A 129 -25.27 -8.77 -8.27
N THR A 130 -25.42 -10.07 -8.06
CA THR A 130 -26.65 -10.67 -7.51
C THR A 130 -26.47 -10.99 -6.02
N PRO A 131 -27.34 -10.48 -5.13
CA PRO A 131 -27.24 -10.76 -3.69
C PRO A 131 -27.38 -12.27 -3.43
N GLY A 132 -26.39 -12.86 -2.76
CA GLY A 132 -26.42 -14.28 -2.40
C GLY A 132 -25.14 -14.73 -1.70
N PHE A 133 -25.24 -15.77 -0.87
CA PHE A 133 -24.10 -16.29 -0.11
C PHE A 133 -22.99 -16.86 -1.02
N THR A 134 -23.37 -17.66 -2.04
CA THR A 134 -22.43 -18.18 -3.03
C THR A 134 -21.69 -17.04 -3.75
N ASN A 135 -22.42 -16.01 -4.16
CA ASN A 135 -21.87 -14.87 -4.91
C ASN A 135 -20.94 -14.02 -4.05
N LEU A 136 -21.23 -13.89 -2.75
CA LEU A 136 -20.37 -13.21 -1.80
C LEU A 136 -19.01 -13.92 -1.69
N ILE A 137 -19.02 -15.24 -1.54
CA ILE A 137 -17.78 -16.03 -1.46
C ILE A 137 -16.99 -15.92 -2.76
N ILE A 138 -17.64 -16.07 -3.91
CA ILE A 138 -17.01 -15.93 -5.23
C ILE A 138 -16.42 -14.53 -5.41
N TYR A 139 -17.13 -13.48 -4.98
CA TYR A 139 -16.65 -12.11 -5.02
C TYR A 139 -15.39 -11.94 -4.16
N LEU A 140 -15.44 -12.37 -2.89
CA LEU A 140 -14.29 -12.28 -1.98
C LEU A 140 -13.08 -13.10 -2.46
N LEU A 141 -13.31 -14.29 -3.00
CA LEU A 141 -12.26 -15.12 -3.59
C LEU A 141 -11.62 -14.40 -4.78
N SER A 142 -12.45 -13.88 -5.70
CA SER A 142 -11.98 -13.13 -6.87
C SER A 142 -11.18 -11.92 -6.47
N THR A 143 -11.67 -11.13 -5.52
CA THR A 143 -11.01 -9.92 -5.05
C THR A 143 -9.68 -10.23 -4.37
N ASN A 144 -9.59 -11.27 -3.53
CA ASN A 144 -8.32 -11.66 -2.92
C ASN A 144 -7.29 -12.08 -3.97
N ILE A 145 -7.69 -12.89 -4.95
CA ILE A 145 -6.82 -13.28 -6.07
C ILE A 145 -6.39 -12.05 -6.88
N LEU A 146 -7.33 -11.14 -7.17
CA LEU A 146 -7.07 -9.90 -7.88
C LEU A 146 -6.06 -9.02 -7.11
N LEU A 147 -6.25 -8.85 -5.80
CA LEU A 147 -5.33 -8.11 -4.93
C LEU A 147 -3.93 -8.74 -4.93
N VAL A 148 -3.82 -10.07 -4.92
CA VAL A 148 -2.54 -10.77 -5.04
C VAL A 148 -1.89 -10.46 -6.39
N ILE A 149 -2.62 -10.63 -7.49
CA ILE A 149 -2.08 -10.40 -8.84
C ILE A 149 -1.60 -8.95 -8.97
N PHE A 150 -2.42 -7.97 -8.59
CA PHE A 150 -2.04 -6.56 -8.66
C PHE A 150 -0.88 -6.23 -7.72
N ASN A 151 -0.92 -6.66 -6.45
CA ASN A 151 0.14 -6.33 -5.52
C ASN A 151 1.45 -7.06 -5.81
N LEU A 152 1.47 -8.17 -6.56
CA LEU A 152 2.71 -8.81 -7.03
C LEU A 152 3.23 -8.27 -8.36
N LEU A 153 2.54 -7.33 -9.02
CA LEU A 153 3.07 -6.70 -10.24
C LEU A 153 4.41 -6.00 -9.93
N PRO A 154 5.44 -6.15 -10.77
CA PRO A 154 6.78 -5.61 -10.53
C PRO A 154 6.87 -4.10 -10.81
N ALA A 155 6.03 -3.31 -10.14
CA ALA A 155 5.95 -1.87 -10.31
C ALA A 155 5.56 -1.17 -9.00
N PHE A 156 6.19 -0.04 -8.70
CA PHE A 156 5.77 0.82 -7.59
C PHE A 156 4.45 1.52 -7.93
N PRO A 157 3.60 1.85 -6.93
CA PRO A 157 3.79 1.69 -5.48
C PRO A 157 3.43 0.31 -4.90
N MET A 158 3.16 -0.70 -5.73
CA MET A 158 2.72 -2.03 -5.30
C MET A 158 3.84 -2.83 -4.63
N ASP A 159 3.49 -3.86 -3.85
CA ASP A 159 4.45 -4.69 -3.13
C ASP A 159 5.44 -5.41 -4.05
N GLY A 160 5.02 -5.79 -5.25
CA GLY A 160 5.83 -6.46 -6.24
C GLY A 160 6.99 -5.58 -6.72
N GLY A 161 6.82 -4.26 -6.71
CA GLY A 161 7.92 -3.31 -6.91
C GLY A 161 8.98 -3.39 -5.80
N ARG A 162 8.54 -3.53 -4.54
CA ARG A 162 9.43 -3.74 -3.38
C ARG A 162 10.07 -5.12 -3.41
N VAL A 163 9.33 -6.16 -3.79
CA VAL A 163 9.85 -7.53 -4.00
C VAL A 163 10.95 -7.52 -5.05
N LEU A 164 10.70 -6.94 -6.23
CA LEU A 164 11.70 -6.82 -7.29
C LEU A 164 12.92 -6.02 -6.82
N ARG A 165 12.71 -4.86 -6.19
CA ARG A 165 13.80 -4.05 -5.63
C ARG A 165 14.63 -4.84 -4.63
N ALA A 166 13.99 -5.53 -3.70
CA ALA A 166 14.66 -6.28 -2.64
C ALA A 166 15.51 -7.43 -3.22
N LEU A 167 14.99 -8.16 -4.21
CA LEU A 167 15.73 -9.21 -4.91
C LEU A 167 16.96 -8.65 -5.64
N LEU A 168 16.79 -7.54 -6.36
CA LEU A 168 17.91 -6.88 -7.04
C LEU A 168 18.94 -6.32 -6.04
N ALA A 169 18.47 -5.76 -4.92
CA ALA A 169 19.33 -5.19 -3.88
C ALA A 169 20.18 -6.24 -3.14
N MET A 170 19.89 -7.54 -3.28
CA MET A 170 20.79 -8.59 -2.79
C MET A 170 22.09 -8.70 -3.63
N ALA A 171 22.03 -8.35 -4.91
CA ALA A 171 23.16 -8.48 -5.85
C ALA A 171 23.79 -7.13 -6.21
N MET A 172 23.15 -6.00 -5.89
CA MET A 172 23.63 -4.67 -6.28
C MET A 172 23.23 -3.57 -5.29
N PRO A 173 23.82 -2.36 -5.40
CA PRO A 173 23.50 -1.26 -4.49
C PRO A 173 22.01 -0.86 -4.50
N TYR A 174 21.46 -0.55 -3.33
CA TYR A 174 20.03 -0.26 -3.11
C TYR A 174 19.45 0.81 -4.04
N VAL A 175 20.19 1.89 -4.29
CA VAL A 175 19.77 2.98 -5.20
C VAL A 175 19.67 2.48 -6.65
N ARG A 176 20.61 1.64 -7.09
CA ARG A 176 20.57 1.05 -8.44
C ARG A 176 19.42 0.06 -8.58
N ALA A 177 19.19 -0.78 -7.56
CA ALA A 177 18.05 -1.69 -7.52
C ALA A 177 16.71 -0.95 -7.59
N THR A 178 16.58 0.15 -6.85
CA THR A 178 15.38 1.02 -6.89
C THR A 178 15.17 1.62 -8.29
N ARG A 179 16.25 2.11 -8.93
CA ARG A 179 16.18 2.68 -10.28
C ARG A 179 15.68 1.65 -11.31
N ILE A 180 16.18 0.41 -11.24
CA ILE A 180 15.74 -0.66 -12.14
C ILE A 180 14.28 -1.02 -11.88
N ALA A 181 13.87 -1.19 -10.62
CA ALA A 181 12.48 -1.50 -10.27
C ALA A 181 11.50 -0.39 -10.74
N VAL A 182 11.88 0.88 -10.60
CA VAL A 182 11.10 2.02 -11.11
C VAL A 182 11.06 2.04 -12.64
N TYR A 183 12.16 1.70 -13.31
CA TYR A 183 12.20 1.61 -14.77
C TYR A 183 11.28 0.50 -15.31
N VAL A 184 11.30 -0.69 -14.69
CA VAL A 184 10.37 -1.78 -15.01
C VAL A 184 8.92 -1.32 -14.79
N GLY A 185 8.64 -0.62 -13.69
CA GLY A 185 7.33 -0.04 -13.43
C GLY A 185 6.89 0.99 -14.47
N ARG A 186 7.80 1.81 -15.00
CA ARG A 186 7.51 2.77 -16.09
C ARG A 186 7.17 2.08 -17.40
N ILE A 187 7.83 0.98 -17.72
CA ILE A 187 7.48 0.15 -18.89
C ILE A 187 6.07 -0.42 -18.71
N MET A 188 5.74 -0.94 -17.53
CA MET A 188 4.40 -1.44 -17.22
C MET A 188 3.34 -0.33 -17.29
N ALA A 189 3.62 0.86 -16.77
CA ALA A 189 2.74 2.01 -16.88
C ALA A 189 2.48 2.40 -18.34
N LEU A 190 3.51 2.38 -19.20
CA LEU A 190 3.35 2.63 -20.63
C LEU A 190 2.46 1.58 -21.30
N ILE A 191 2.64 0.30 -20.98
CA ILE A 191 1.79 -0.79 -21.49
C ILE A 191 0.33 -0.57 -21.07
N PHE A 192 0.09 -0.26 -19.79
CA PHE A 192 -1.26 0.04 -19.29
C PHE A 192 -1.87 1.29 -19.95
N ALA A 193 -1.07 2.32 -20.24
CA ALA A 193 -1.54 3.51 -20.94
C ALA A 193 -1.94 3.19 -22.39
N VAL A 194 -1.12 2.44 -23.13
CA VAL A 194 -1.42 2.07 -24.53
C VAL A 194 -2.68 1.20 -24.60
N VAL A 195 -2.76 0.17 -23.75
CA VAL A 195 -3.94 -0.70 -23.67
C VAL A 195 -5.16 0.07 -23.21
N GLY A 196 -5.00 1.00 -22.25
CA GLY A 196 -6.07 1.87 -21.76
C GLY A 196 -6.63 2.80 -22.84
N ILE A 197 -5.77 3.39 -23.67
CA ILE A 197 -6.19 4.23 -24.82
C ILE A 197 -6.90 3.37 -25.87
N ALA A 198 -6.31 2.24 -26.25
CA ALA A 198 -6.87 1.37 -27.30
C ALA A 198 -8.21 0.75 -26.89
N GLY A 199 -8.37 0.40 -25.61
CA GLY A 199 -9.60 -0.19 -25.05
C GLY A 199 -10.61 0.81 -24.48
N GLY A 200 -10.32 2.12 -24.48
CA GLY A 200 -11.18 3.15 -23.86
C GLY A 200 -11.30 3.05 -22.33
N GLY A 201 -10.39 2.35 -21.66
CA GLY A 201 -10.43 2.08 -20.23
C GLY A 201 -9.81 3.19 -19.39
N ILE A 202 -10.62 4.15 -18.93
CA ILE A 202 -10.16 5.27 -18.09
C ILE A 202 -9.43 4.81 -16.81
N PHE A 203 -9.84 3.69 -16.22
CA PHE A 203 -9.21 3.14 -15.02
C PHE A 203 -7.78 2.64 -15.28
N LEU A 204 -7.49 2.06 -16.45
CA LEU A 204 -6.14 1.62 -16.81
C LEU A 204 -5.20 2.82 -16.97
N LEU A 205 -5.71 3.93 -17.51
CA LEU A 205 -4.96 5.18 -17.62
C LEU A 205 -4.65 5.77 -16.24
N LEU A 206 -5.63 5.74 -15.34
CA LEU A 206 -5.45 6.17 -13.96
C LEU A 206 -4.40 5.30 -13.23
N ILE A 207 -4.44 3.98 -13.38
CA ILE A 207 -3.44 3.07 -12.82
C ILE A 207 -2.06 3.37 -13.40
N ALA A 208 -1.94 3.55 -14.72
CA ALA A 208 -0.69 3.90 -15.37
C ALA A 208 -0.09 5.20 -14.79
N PHE A 209 -0.93 6.22 -14.60
CA PHE A 209 -0.52 7.48 -13.98
C PHE A 209 0.01 7.27 -12.54
N PHE A 210 -0.73 6.55 -11.69
CA PHE A 210 -0.31 6.29 -10.32
C PHE A 210 0.97 5.46 -10.23
N VAL A 211 1.17 4.48 -11.12
CA VAL A 211 2.40 3.70 -11.20
C VAL A 211 3.59 4.59 -11.57
N TYR A 212 3.43 5.47 -12.56
CA TYR A 212 4.49 6.39 -12.98
C TYR A 212 4.88 7.39 -11.89
N VAL A 213 3.90 8.02 -11.26
CA VAL A 213 4.11 9.00 -10.18
C VAL A 213 4.65 8.32 -8.93
N GLY A 214 4.07 7.20 -8.51
CA GLY A 214 4.49 6.45 -7.33
C GLY A 214 5.92 5.93 -7.44
N GLY A 215 6.31 5.38 -8.59
CA GLY A 215 7.69 4.95 -8.83
C GLY A 215 8.69 6.12 -8.84
N SER A 216 8.30 7.26 -9.41
CA SER A 216 9.18 8.44 -9.44
C SER A 216 9.38 9.02 -8.03
N ALA A 217 8.32 9.11 -7.24
CA ALA A 217 8.38 9.54 -5.84
C ALA A 217 9.26 8.61 -4.99
N GLU A 218 9.18 7.29 -5.19
CA GLU A 218 10.02 6.33 -4.48
C GLU A 218 11.52 6.50 -4.82
N LEU A 219 11.85 6.68 -6.11
CA LEU A 219 13.24 6.90 -6.53
C LEU A 219 13.83 8.18 -5.95
N GLU A 220 13.04 9.27 -5.94
CA GLU A 220 13.43 10.54 -5.36
C GLU A 220 13.69 10.40 -3.85
N ASN A 221 12.77 9.77 -3.11
CA ASN A 221 12.91 9.51 -1.69
C ASN A 221 14.19 8.73 -1.34
N VAL A 222 14.48 7.67 -2.09
CA VAL A 222 15.68 6.84 -1.86
C VAL A 222 16.95 7.61 -2.22
N THR A 223 16.95 8.37 -3.32
CA THR A 223 18.10 9.15 -3.77
C THR A 223 18.42 10.24 -2.76
N ASN A 224 17.42 11.00 -2.32
CA ASN A 224 17.58 12.07 -1.33
C ASN A 224 18.15 11.54 -0.01
N ARG A 225 17.62 10.41 0.50
CA ARG A 225 18.17 9.74 1.69
C ARG A 225 19.62 9.30 1.51
N SER A 226 20.00 8.82 0.32
CA SER A 226 21.38 8.37 0.05
C SER A 226 22.40 9.51 0.04
N VAL A 227 22.00 10.71 -0.40
CA VAL A 227 22.87 11.91 -0.38
C VAL A 227 23.11 12.36 1.06
N LEU A 228 22.05 12.40 1.88
CA LEU A 228 22.12 12.82 3.27
C LEU A 228 22.92 11.85 4.15
N ARG A 229 22.93 10.55 3.82
CA ARG A 229 23.69 9.53 4.56
C ARG A 229 25.20 9.79 4.56
N ASN A 230 25.74 10.51 3.58
CA ASN A 230 27.17 10.79 3.46
C ASN A 230 27.57 12.15 4.07
N ILE A 231 26.64 12.88 4.70
CA ILE A 231 26.91 14.17 5.32
C ILE A 231 26.89 13.98 6.84
N ASP A 232 28.05 14.17 7.48
CA ASP A 232 28.11 14.21 8.95
C ASP A 232 27.30 15.39 9.49
N VAL A 233 26.44 15.12 10.47
CA VAL A 233 25.65 16.16 11.17
C VAL A 233 26.57 17.23 11.79
N GLY A 234 27.80 16.85 12.15
CA GLY A 234 28.85 17.77 12.63
C GLY A 234 29.25 18.85 11.63
N ARG A 235 29.05 18.66 10.32
CA ARG A 235 29.26 19.70 9.30
C ARG A 235 28.09 20.67 9.17
N ALA A 236 26.89 20.25 9.58
CA ALA A 236 25.70 21.10 9.62
C ALA A 236 25.56 21.85 10.96
N LEU A 237 26.15 21.32 12.03
CA LEU A 237 26.25 21.98 13.32
C LEU A 237 27.28 23.12 13.26
N ARG A 238 26.86 24.35 13.60
CA ARG A 238 27.83 25.42 13.88
C ARG A 238 28.58 25.06 15.18
N PRO A 239 29.92 24.99 15.17
CA PRO A 239 30.71 24.58 16.33
C PRO A 239 30.60 25.50 17.56
N GLN A 240 30.05 26.72 17.41
CA GLN A 240 29.77 27.65 18.51
C GLN A 240 28.27 27.87 18.63
N GLN A 241 27.60 27.04 19.42
CA GLN A 241 26.33 27.45 20.03
C GLN A 241 26.66 28.40 21.17
N MET A 242 26.28 29.67 21.03
CA MET A 242 26.47 30.66 22.09
C MET A 242 25.39 30.43 23.14
N THR A 243 25.77 29.94 24.32
CA THR A 243 24.87 29.76 25.46
C THR A 243 24.82 31.03 26.31
N LEU A 244 23.63 31.47 26.69
CA LEU A 244 23.41 32.59 27.62
C LEU A 244 22.95 32.02 28.95
N PHE A 245 23.64 32.38 30.03
CA PHE A 245 23.22 32.00 31.38
C PHE A 245 22.39 33.12 32.01
N THR A 246 21.49 32.78 32.93
CA THR A 246 20.71 33.76 33.73
C THR A 246 21.59 34.68 34.59
N SER A 247 22.85 34.32 34.81
CA SER A 247 23.86 35.12 35.51
C SER A 247 24.65 36.07 34.59
N ASP A 248 24.48 35.98 33.27
CA ASP A 248 25.18 36.86 32.33
C ASP A 248 24.63 38.29 32.38
N ARG A 249 25.53 39.27 32.22
CA ARG A 249 25.15 40.68 32.19
C ARG A 249 24.36 40.99 30.93
N LEU A 250 23.35 41.86 31.05
CA LEU A 250 22.50 42.31 29.93
C LEU A 250 23.32 42.81 28.72
N ASN A 251 24.45 43.49 28.98
CA ASN A 251 25.35 43.98 27.94
C ASN A 251 25.95 42.84 27.07
N ARG A 252 26.24 41.68 27.67
CA ARG A 252 26.75 40.50 26.95
C ARG A 252 25.67 39.91 26.06
N ALA A 253 24.43 39.83 26.53
CA ALA A 253 23.29 39.38 25.74
C ALA A 253 23.01 40.29 24.53
N VAL A 254 23.04 41.62 24.72
CA VAL A 254 22.87 42.59 23.63
C VAL A 254 24.01 42.49 22.62
N THR A 255 25.25 42.34 23.08
CA THR A 255 26.42 42.17 22.19
C THR A 255 26.30 40.89 21.35
N LEU A 256 25.86 39.78 21.96
CA LEU A 256 25.66 38.50 21.26
C LEU A 256 24.51 38.57 20.25
N LEU A 257 23.42 39.30 20.55
CA LEU A 257 22.32 39.54 19.61
C LEU A 257 22.74 40.36 18.39
N MET A 258 23.64 41.34 18.56
CA MET A 258 24.11 42.17 17.45
C MET A 258 25.21 41.52 16.61
N THR A 259 25.90 40.51 17.13
CA THR A 259 27.02 39.85 16.45
C THR A 259 26.68 38.46 15.90
N SER A 260 25.56 37.86 16.33
CA SER A 260 25.14 36.53 15.89
C SER A 260 23.81 36.57 15.11
N HIS A 261 23.70 35.75 14.06
CA HIS A 261 22.45 35.52 13.32
C HIS A 261 21.63 34.34 13.90
N GLN A 262 21.85 33.97 15.17
CA GLN A 262 21.12 32.87 15.81
C GLN A 262 19.75 33.38 16.28
N SER A 263 18.68 32.80 15.75
CA SER A 263 17.30 33.13 16.14
C SER A 263 16.84 32.42 17.42
N VAL A 264 17.56 31.39 17.85
CA VAL A 264 17.23 30.56 19.03
C VAL A 264 18.50 30.34 19.85
N TYR A 265 18.48 30.79 21.10
CA TYR A 265 19.51 30.50 22.09
C TYR A 265 19.07 29.29 22.91
N ALA A 266 19.95 28.31 23.09
CA ALA A 266 19.70 27.23 24.04
C ALA A 266 19.75 27.83 25.46
N VAL A 267 18.64 27.72 26.18
CA VAL A 267 18.51 28.11 27.60
C VAL A 267 18.85 26.91 28.47
#